data_AF-A0AB73KL35-F1
#
_entry.id   AF-A0AB73KL35-F1
#
_cell.length_a   1.000
_cell.length_b   1.000
_cell.length_c   1.000
_cell.angle_alpha   90.00
_cell.angle_beta   90.00
_cell.angle_gamma   90.00
#
_symmetry.space_group_name_H-M   'P 1'
#
loop_
_entity.id
_entity.type
_entity.pdbx_description
1 polymer ?
#
loop_
_entity_poly.entity_id
_entity_poly.type
_entity_poly.pdbx_seq_one_letter_code
_entity_poly.pdbx_strand_id
1 'polypeptide(L)' 'MLWLLVPYVLYLGALPLVNRVHPVVFGIPFLFFWMLAATLATPLAVWLAYRGDRRRRT' A
#
# COMPACT_ATOMS: atom_id res chain seq x y z
N MET A 1 -1.32 -17.43 -0.42
CA MET A 1 -0.08 -16.89 -1.04
C MET A 1 -0.30 -15.52 -1.66
N LEU A 2 -1.46 -15.23 -2.27
CA LEU A 2 -1.75 -13.93 -2.89
C LEU A 2 -1.58 -12.71 -1.96
N TRP A 3 -1.77 -12.87 -0.65
CA TRP A 3 -1.57 -11.82 0.37
C TRP A 3 -0.13 -11.29 0.47
N LEU A 4 0.87 -12.09 0.11
CA LEU A 4 2.28 -11.69 0.11
C LEU A 4 2.62 -10.71 -1.01
N LEU A 5 1.73 -10.56 -2.00
CA LEU A 5 1.92 -9.62 -3.12
C LEU A 5 1.48 -8.19 -2.77
N VAL A 6 0.74 -7.97 -1.68
CA VAL A 6 0.29 -6.65 -1.24
C VAL A 6 1.45 -5.66 -1.04
N PRO A 7 2.52 -5.97 -0.28
CA PRO A 7 3.66 -5.06 -0.16
C PRO A 7 4.37 -4.83 -1.50
N TYR A 8 4.39 -5.83 -2.40
CA TYR A 8 4.96 -5.69 -3.74
C TYR A 8 4.16 -4.73 -4.63
N VAL A 9 2.84 -4.83 -4.62
CA VAL A 9 1.97 -3.91 -5.39
C VAL A 9 2.05 -2.49 -4.83
N LEU A 10 2.15 -2.34 -3.49
CA LEU A 10 2.40 -1.05 -2.85
C LEU A 10 3.74 -0.46 -3.28
N TYR A 11 4.83 -1.23 -3.23
CA TYR A 11 6.16 -0.75 -3.61
C TYR A 11 6.28 -0.45 -5.12
N LEU A 12 5.75 -1.32 -5.98
CA LEU A 12 5.81 -1.15 -7.44
C LEU A 12 4.90 -0.02 -7.94
N GLY A 13 3.76 0.20 -7.28
CA GLY A 13 2.91 1.36 -7.56
C GLY A 13 3.58 2.70 -7.19
N ALA A 14 4.50 2.70 -6.22
CA ALA A 14 5.25 3.89 -5.81
C ALA A 14 6.28 4.34 -6.86
N LEU A 15 6.92 3.38 -7.55
CA LEU A 15 8.02 3.63 -8.49
C LEU A 15 7.71 4.67 -9.59
N PRO A 16 6.60 4.56 -10.34
CA PRO A 16 6.30 5.53 -11.41
C PRO A 16 5.89 6.92 -10.87
N LEU A 17 5.46 7.02 -9.61
CA LEU A 17 5.12 8.30 -8.98
C LEU A 17 6.34 9.06 -8.45
N VAL A 18 7.41 8.35 -8.05
CA VAL A 18 8.64 8.97 -7.53
C VAL A 18 9.54 9.49 -8.65
N ASN A 19 9.42 8.99 -9.88
CA ASN A 19 10.24 9.42 -11.03
C ASN A 19 9.83 10.80 -11.61
N ARG A 20 9.39 11.75 -10.77
CA ARG A 20 9.11 13.14 -11.15
C ARG A 20 9.61 14.10 -10.08
N VAL A 21 10.29 15.18 -10.51
CA VAL A 21 11.08 16.10 -9.67
C VAL A 21 10.27 16.84 -8.59
N HIS A 22 8.95 17.01 -8.78
CA HIS A 22 8.00 17.45 -7.74
C HIS A 22 6.67 16.70 -7.91
N PRO A 23 6.50 15.51 -7.31
CA PRO A 23 5.27 14.76 -7.46
C PRO A 23 4.21 15.36 -6.54
N VAL A 24 3.12 15.82 -7.16
CA VAL A 24 1.93 16.33 -6.48
C VAL A 24 0.78 15.41 -6.90
N VAL A 25 0.05 14.84 -5.93
CA VAL A 25 -1.06 13.93 -6.18
C VAL A 25 -2.31 14.60 -5.65
N PHE A 26 -3.35 14.80 -6.47
CA PHE A 26 -4.57 15.54 -6.09
C PHE A 26 -4.32 16.92 -5.48
N GLY A 27 -3.22 17.60 -5.87
CA GLY A 27 -2.87 18.92 -5.33
C GLY A 27 -2.15 18.91 -3.98
N ILE A 28 -1.87 17.74 -3.38
CA ILE A 28 -1.08 17.61 -2.15
C ILE A 28 0.33 17.03 -2.40
N PRO A 29 1.34 17.41 -1.58
CA PRO A 29 2.69 16.86 -1.71
C PRO A 29 2.70 15.34 -1.64
N PHE A 30 3.44 14.68 -2.54
CA PHE A 30 3.51 13.23 -2.61
C PHE A 30 3.87 12.57 -1.29
N LEU A 31 4.84 13.11 -0.55
CA LEU A 31 5.22 12.60 0.79
C LEU A 31 4.02 12.53 1.72
N PHE A 32 3.15 13.54 1.70
CA PHE A 32 1.97 13.61 2.55
C PHE A 32 0.90 12.59 2.12
N PHE A 33 0.60 12.55 0.81
CA PHE A 33 -0.29 11.55 0.23
C PHE A 33 0.17 10.13 0.52
N TRP A 34 1.48 9.87 0.35
CA TRP A 34 2.11 8.58 0.55
C TRP A 34 2.03 8.14 2.02
N MET A 35 2.29 9.06 2.96
CA MET A 35 2.20 8.76 4.39
C MET A 35 0.75 8.45 4.80
N LEU A 36 -0.23 9.18 4.26
CA LEU A 36 -1.65 8.90 4.47
C LEU A 36 -2.03 7.52 3.90
N ALA A 37 -1.61 7.23 2.67
CA ALA A 37 -1.86 5.96 2.00
C ALA A 37 -1.23 4.79 2.78
N ALA A 38 0.01 4.92 3.23
CA ALA A 38 0.71 3.91 4.05
C ALA A 38 0.00 3.68 5.40
N THR A 39 -0.49 4.75 6.01
CA THR A 39 -1.25 4.67 7.28
C THR A 39 -2.54 3.86 7.09
N LEU A 40 -3.26 4.07 5.98
CA LEU A 40 -4.46 3.29 5.65
C LEU A 40 -4.15 1.87 5.18
N ALA A 41 -3.03 1.69 4.46
CA ALA A 41 -2.59 0.39 3.97
C ALA A 41 -2.19 -0.56 5.09
N THR A 42 -1.72 -0.05 6.23
CA THR A 42 -1.27 -0.86 7.38
C THR A 42 -2.40 -1.71 8.01
N PRO A 43 -3.52 -1.12 8.48
CA PRO A 43 -4.63 -1.91 9.01
C PRO A 43 -5.30 -2.76 7.91
N LEU A 44 -5.33 -2.29 6.67
CA LEU A 44 -5.78 -3.08 5.53
C LEU A 44 -4.93 -4.34 5.39
N ALA A 45 -3.60 -4.23 5.33
CA ALA A 45 -2.70 -5.36 5.22
C ALA A 45 -2.86 -6.36 6.40
N VAL A 46 -3.02 -5.86 7.63
CA VAL A 46 -3.25 -6.70 8.82
C VAL A 46 -4.61 -7.41 8.73
N TRP A 47 -5.67 -6.73 8.33
CA TRP A 47 -7.01 -7.31 8.18
C TRP A 47 -7.04 -8.39 7.10
N LEU A 48 -6.40 -8.09 5.97
CA LEU A 48 -6.21 -8.97 4.84
C LEU A 48 -5.40 -10.23 5.24
N ALA A 49 -4.34 -10.07 6.03
CA ALA A 49 -3.58 -11.19 6.62
C ALA A 49 -4.43 -12.03 7.57
N TYR A 50 -5.17 -11.40 8.49
CA TYR A 50 -6.09 -12.08 9.42
C TYR A 50 -7.17 -12.89 8.69
N ARG A 51 -7.76 -12.31 7.63
CA ARG A 51 -8.76 -13.00 6.80
C ARG A 51 -8.15 -14.18 6.03
N GLY A 52 -6.92 -14.02 5.53
CA GLY A 52 -6.17 -15.09 4.89
C GLY A 52 -5.84 -16.25 5.81
N ASP A 53 -5.49 -15.95 7.06
CA ASP A 53 -5.15 -16.96 8.07
C ASP A 53 -6.39 -17.74 8.54
N ARG A 54 -7.54 -17.05 8.72
CA ARG A 54 -8.83 -17.72 8.98
C ARG A 54 -9.25 -18.69 7.88
N ARG A 55 -8.96 -18.37 6.61
CA ARG A 55 -9.36 -19.20 5.45
C ARG A 55 -8.50 -20.47 5.31
N ARG A 56 -7.40 -20.60 6.06
CA ARG A 56 -6.55 -21.80 6.12
C ARG A 56 -6.86 -22.74 7.28
N ARG A 57 -7.68 -22.30 8.25
CA ARG A 57 -8.08 -23.08 9.43
C ARG A 57 -9.42 -23.83 9.26
N THR A 58 -10.06 -23.77 8.10
CA THR A 58 -11.18 -24.64 7.69
C THR A 58 -10.68 -25.61 6.64
#